data_AF-A0A8S1J917-F1
#
_entry.id   AF-A0A8S1J917-F1
#
_cell.length_a   1.000
_cell.length_b   1.000
_cell.length_c   1.000
_cell.angle_alpha   90.00
_cell.angle_beta   90.00
_cell.angle_gamma   90.00
#
_symmetry.space_group_name_H-M   'P 1'
#
loop_
_entity.id
_entity.type
_entity.pdbx_description
1 polymer ?
#
loop_
_entity_poly.entity_id
_entity_poly.type
_entity_poly.pdbx_seq_one_letter_code
_entity_poly.pdbx_strand_id
1 'polypeptide(L)'
;MDNFFATVSYRYGHSEVMEIVQRLDENGQEIPAGHLLLFESYFRPTNGLAAGIEPLLRGMSVGQQSSGSPHFPSALQTYLFGNPVHRGTDLFARNIQRGRDHGIPDYNSAREHLGLQRKATFEDITTQTYLQRILEALYGDVGSIDAYIGGLSEDAHMDSNIGELFYVSMLEQYVRIRDGDRFYFENSENGLFAEEEVNSIRAT
;
A
#
# COMPACT_ATOMS: atom_id res chain seq x y z
N MET A 1 -14.63 8.97 -3.64
CA MET A 1 -13.81 7.94 -2.97
C MET A 1 -14.63 7.33 -1.85
N ASP A 2 -14.74 6.01 -1.76
CA ASP A 2 -15.46 5.33 -0.67
C ASP A 2 -14.56 5.10 0.56
N ASN A 3 -15.22 4.80 1.69
CA ASN A 3 -14.56 4.66 2.98
C ASN A 3 -13.67 3.41 3.06
N PHE A 4 -14.07 2.29 2.44
CA PHE A 4 -13.30 1.05 2.46
C PHE A 4 -11.99 1.22 1.69
N PHE A 5 -12.04 1.85 0.50
CA PHE A 5 -10.84 2.13 -0.27
C PHE A 5 -9.80 2.95 0.52
N ALA A 6 -10.21 4.10 1.07
CA ALA A 6 -9.28 5.01 1.74
C ALA A 6 -8.77 4.50 3.10
N THR A 7 -9.56 3.65 3.76
CA THR A 7 -9.27 3.16 5.11
C THR A 7 -8.56 1.81 5.09
N VAL A 8 -8.80 0.98 4.07
CA VAL A 8 -8.38 -0.42 4.03
C VAL A 8 -7.50 -0.70 2.81
N SER A 9 -8.09 -0.82 1.62
CA SER A 9 -7.39 -1.42 0.48
C SER A 9 -6.24 -0.54 0.00
N TYR A 10 -6.41 0.78 -0.09
CA TYR A 10 -5.34 1.69 -0.53
C TYR A 10 -4.24 1.91 0.51
N ARG A 11 -4.29 1.22 1.65
CA ARG A 11 -3.21 1.22 2.65
C ARG A 11 -2.27 0.02 2.52
N TYR A 12 -2.53 -0.89 1.56
CA TYR A 12 -1.65 -2.03 1.29
C TYR A 12 -0.20 -1.59 1.04
N GLY A 13 0.01 -0.43 0.41
CA GLY A 13 1.36 0.09 0.13
C GLY A 13 2.24 0.25 1.37
N HIS A 14 1.68 0.35 2.59
CA HIS A 14 2.49 0.34 3.81
C HIS A 14 3.26 -0.98 4.02
N SER A 15 2.80 -2.11 3.49
CA SER A 15 3.54 -3.38 3.54
C SER A 15 4.67 -3.47 2.50
N GLU A 16 4.71 -2.55 1.53
CA GLU A 16 5.70 -2.54 0.45
C GLU A 16 6.86 -1.58 0.73
N VAL A 17 6.70 -0.70 1.72
CA VAL A 17 7.70 0.27 2.12
C VAL A 17 8.94 -0.42 2.68
N MET A 18 10.11 0.08 2.28
CA MET A 18 11.42 -0.39 2.72
C MET A 18 11.93 0.36 3.97
N GLU A 19 12.79 -0.29 4.76
CA GLU A 19 13.46 0.35 5.91
C GLU A 19 14.48 1.42 5.46
N ILE A 20 15.02 1.29 4.25
CA ILE A 20 16.11 2.13 3.73
C ILE A 20 15.62 2.90 2.50
N VAL A 21 15.89 4.22 2.52
CA VAL A 21 15.75 5.09 1.34
C VAL A 21 17.10 5.14 0.64
N GLN A 22 17.17 4.50 -0.53
CA GLN A 22 18.38 4.46 -1.36
C GLN A 22 18.67 5.83 -1.97
N ARG A 23 19.95 6.20 -2.00
CA ARG A 23 20.44 7.45 -2.61
C ARG A 23 21.66 7.15 -3.46
N LEU A 24 21.53 7.35 -4.77
CA LEU A 24 22.52 6.91 -5.76
C LEU A 24 23.07 8.06 -6.61
N ASP A 25 24.37 8.03 -6.89
CA ASP A 25 25.03 8.95 -7.83
C ASP A 25 24.71 8.59 -9.30
N GLU A 26 25.30 9.32 -10.23
CA GLU A 26 25.13 9.11 -11.68
C GLU A 26 25.68 7.77 -12.21
N ASN A 27 26.54 7.11 -11.43
CA ASN A 27 27.12 5.80 -11.74
C ASN A 27 26.37 4.66 -11.03
N GLY A 28 25.24 4.96 -10.37
CA GLY A 28 24.46 4.00 -9.60
C GLY A 28 25.11 3.57 -8.29
N GLN A 29 26.12 4.31 -7.81
CA GLN A 29 26.80 4.03 -6.54
C GLN A 29 26.16 4.85 -5.40
N GLU A 30 26.29 4.36 -4.17
CA GLU A 30 25.86 5.12 -2.99
C GLU A 30 26.58 6.48 -2.92
N ILE A 31 25.81 7.56 -2.72
CA ILE A 31 26.39 8.90 -2.60
C ILE A 31 27.25 9.02 -1.32
N PRO A 32 28.20 9.98 -1.23
CA PRO A 32 29.01 10.16 -0.03
C PRO A 32 28.23 10.43 1.27
N ALA A 33 27.01 10.96 1.17
CA ALA A 33 26.12 11.16 2.32
C ALA A 33 25.44 9.86 2.79
N GLY A 34 25.60 8.75 2.07
CA GLY A 34 25.06 7.43 2.32
C GLY A 34 23.59 7.25 1.89
N HIS A 35 22.99 6.11 2.20
CA HIS A 35 21.52 5.93 2.24
C HIS A 35 20.91 6.57 3.50
N LEU A 36 19.58 6.55 3.62
CA LEU A 36 18.89 6.96 4.85
C LEU A 36 18.09 5.80 5.43
N LEU A 37 18.02 5.72 6.75
CA LEU A 37 16.94 4.97 7.38
C LEU A 37 15.64 5.76 7.19
N LEU A 38 14.54 5.07 6.89
CA LEU A 38 13.27 5.72 6.56
C LEU A 38 12.81 6.66 7.69
N PHE A 39 12.98 6.27 8.96
CA PHE A 39 12.58 7.11 10.08
C PHE A 39 13.35 8.43 10.18
N GLU A 40 14.55 8.52 9.59
CA GLU A 40 15.36 9.76 9.55
C GLU A 40 14.85 10.75 8.50
N SER A 41 13.95 10.31 7.61
CA SER A 41 13.37 11.11 6.54
C SER A 41 12.06 11.81 6.92
N TYR A 42 11.34 11.31 7.94
CA TYR A 42 10.02 11.81 8.32
C TYR A 42 10.04 13.31 8.65
N PHE A 43 9.40 14.11 7.78
CA PHE A 43 9.31 15.57 7.90
C PHE A 43 10.67 16.27 8.07
N ARG A 44 11.74 15.70 7.48
CA ARG A 44 13.12 16.18 7.57
C ARG A 44 13.67 16.50 6.17
N PRO A 45 13.18 17.57 5.51
CA PRO A 45 13.55 17.87 4.13
C PRO A 45 15.07 18.05 3.96
N THR A 46 15.76 18.58 4.96
CA THR A 46 17.22 18.75 4.95
C THR A 46 17.97 17.41 4.85
N ASN A 47 17.46 16.33 5.45
CA ASN A 47 18.14 15.03 5.46
C ASN A 47 18.03 14.35 4.09
N GLY A 48 16.86 14.44 3.46
CA GLY A 48 16.58 13.84 2.15
C GLY A 48 17.13 14.65 0.97
N LEU A 49 17.08 15.97 1.05
CA LEU A 49 17.26 16.86 -0.11
C LEU A 49 18.58 17.64 -0.12
N ALA A 50 19.46 17.45 0.87
CA ALA A 50 20.76 18.15 0.90
C ALA A 50 21.61 17.92 -0.36
N ALA A 51 21.46 16.76 -1.02
CA ALA A 51 22.15 16.40 -2.25
C ALA A 51 21.27 16.56 -3.51
N GLY A 52 20.15 17.28 -3.42
CA GLY A 52 19.15 17.37 -4.48
C GLY A 52 18.13 16.21 -4.45
N ILE A 53 17.28 16.14 -5.47
CA ILE A 53 16.28 15.06 -5.63
C ILE A 53 16.82 13.90 -6.46
N GLU A 54 17.85 14.14 -7.25
CA GLU A 54 18.40 13.23 -8.24
C GLU A 54 18.83 11.90 -7.61
N PRO A 55 19.53 11.88 -6.45
CA PRO A 55 19.90 10.62 -5.84
C PRO A 55 18.72 9.77 -5.36
N LEU A 56 17.64 10.42 -4.91
CA LEU A 56 16.42 9.75 -4.50
C LEU A 56 15.68 9.18 -5.71
N LEU A 57 15.57 9.93 -6.81
CA LEU A 57 14.93 9.46 -8.04
C LEU A 57 15.65 8.24 -8.61
N ARG A 58 16.99 8.25 -8.63
CA ARG A 58 17.78 7.08 -9.04
C ARG A 58 17.54 5.88 -8.11
N GLY A 59 17.56 6.10 -6.79
CA GLY A 59 17.24 5.08 -5.81
C GLY A 59 15.85 4.47 -6.01
N MET A 60 14.83 5.30 -6.25
CA MET A 60 13.46 4.83 -6.52
C MET A 60 13.34 4.06 -7.84
N SER A 61 14.14 4.39 -8.86
CA SER A 61 14.10 3.69 -10.16
C SER A 61 14.70 2.28 -10.14
N VAL A 62 15.58 1.97 -9.17
CA VAL A 62 16.26 0.67 -9.09
C VAL A 62 15.94 -0.12 -7.82
N GLY A 63 15.42 0.57 -6.80
CA GLY A 63 15.05 -0.04 -5.53
C GLY A 63 13.90 -1.02 -5.71
N GLN A 64 14.07 -2.22 -5.16
CA GLN A 64 12.99 -3.18 -5.07
C GLN A 64 12.16 -2.89 -3.83
N GLN A 65 10.84 -2.81 -4.00
CA GLN A 65 9.90 -2.75 -2.89
C GLN A 65 9.92 -4.04 -2.06
N SER A 66 9.41 -3.98 -0.84
CA SER A 66 9.21 -5.17 -0.02
C SER A 66 8.17 -6.06 -0.70
N SER A 67 8.31 -7.39 -0.59
CA SER A 67 7.37 -8.36 -1.14
C SER A 67 6.00 -8.38 -0.44
N GLY A 68 5.73 -7.43 0.46
CA GLY A 68 4.58 -7.48 1.37
C GLY A 68 4.82 -8.39 2.58
N SER A 69 3.76 -8.62 3.37
CA SER A 69 3.74 -9.49 4.56
C SER A 69 4.59 -10.76 4.38
N PRO A 70 5.41 -11.19 5.38
CA PRO A 70 5.29 -10.90 6.81
C PRO A 70 6.31 -9.91 7.40
N HIS A 71 7.03 -9.13 6.59
CA HIS A 71 8.02 -8.18 7.11
C HIS A 71 7.56 -6.73 7.00
N PHE A 72 7.37 -6.10 8.15
CA PHE A 72 7.10 -4.67 8.25
C PHE A 72 8.36 -3.93 8.70
N PRO A 73 8.76 -2.83 8.04
CA PRO A 73 9.92 -2.07 8.48
C PRO A 73 9.67 -1.49 9.88
N SER A 74 10.71 -1.53 10.73
CA SER A 74 10.70 -0.93 12.06
C SER A 74 10.41 0.57 11.99
N ALA A 75 10.82 1.24 10.92
CA ALA A 75 10.47 2.62 10.64
C ALA A 75 8.94 2.89 10.60
N LEU A 76 8.12 1.92 10.23
CA LEU A 76 6.65 2.04 10.23
C LEU A 76 5.99 1.36 11.43
N GLN A 77 6.52 0.21 11.88
CA GLN A 77 5.91 -0.56 12.97
C GLN A 77 6.27 -0.01 14.36
N THR A 78 7.48 0.49 14.56
CA THR A 78 7.96 0.94 15.89
C THR A 78 8.19 2.45 15.94
N TYR A 79 8.71 3.02 14.84
CA TYR A 79 9.24 4.37 14.80
C TYR A 79 8.47 5.30 13.88
N LEU A 80 7.18 5.05 13.58
CA LEU A 80 6.42 5.96 12.72
C LEU A 80 6.41 7.37 13.35
N PHE A 81 6.95 8.34 12.61
CA PHE A 81 7.16 9.73 13.02
C PHE A 81 7.99 9.91 14.30
N GLY A 82 8.78 8.90 14.65
CA GLY A 82 9.66 8.87 15.79
C GLY A 82 11.07 8.43 15.43
N ASN A 83 11.82 8.01 16.43
CA ASN A 83 13.13 7.38 16.29
C ASN A 83 13.44 6.56 17.56
N PRO A 84 14.57 5.84 17.62
CA PRO A 84 14.93 5.02 18.78
C PRO A 84 15.00 5.78 20.12
N VAL A 85 15.22 7.10 20.10
CA VAL A 85 15.30 7.93 21.32
C VAL A 85 13.93 8.48 21.73
N HIS A 86 13.18 9.04 20.79
CA HIS A 86 11.93 9.75 21.09
C HIS A 86 10.67 8.87 21.00
N ARG A 87 10.84 7.58 20.68
CA ARG A 87 9.77 6.61 20.35
C ARG A 87 8.88 7.09 19.20
N GLY A 88 8.23 6.15 18.52
CA GLY A 88 7.25 6.45 17.47
C GLY A 88 5.89 5.86 17.79
N THR A 89 5.07 5.77 16.76
CA THR A 89 3.82 5.01 16.79
C THR A 89 3.91 3.81 15.85
N ASP A 90 2.93 2.91 15.93
CA ASP A 90 2.82 1.77 15.04
C ASP A 90 1.79 2.08 13.93
N LEU A 91 2.24 2.15 12.68
CA LEU A 91 1.38 2.42 11.53
C LEU A 91 0.35 1.32 11.29
N PHE A 92 0.73 0.06 11.48
CA PHE A 92 -0.13 -1.09 11.23
C PHE A 92 -1.20 -1.20 12.32
N ALA A 93 -0.83 -1.00 13.58
CA ALA A 93 -1.79 -0.90 14.67
C ALA A 93 -2.74 0.30 14.46
N ARG A 94 -2.24 1.45 13.97
CA ARG A 94 -3.08 2.60 13.62
C ARG A 94 -4.04 2.29 12.48
N ASN A 95 -3.64 1.49 11.49
CA ASN A 95 -4.52 1.06 10.40
C ASN A 95 -5.66 0.18 10.91
N ILE A 96 -5.36 -0.80 11.77
CA ILE A 96 -6.37 -1.64 12.43
C ILE A 96 -7.34 -0.77 13.23
N GLN A 97 -6.83 0.09 14.11
CA GLN A 97 -7.66 0.97 14.93
C GLN A 97 -8.49 1.94 14.10
N ARG A 98 -7.96 2.44 12.96
CA ARG A 98 -8.71 3.29 12.04
C ARG A 98 -9.86 2.55 11.36
N GLY A 99 -9.64 1.29 10.97
CA GLY A 99 -10.71 0.44 10.44
C GLY A 99 -11.87 0.31 11.44
N ARG A 100 -11.55 0.03 12.70
CA ARG A 100 -12.54 -0.08 13.78
C ARG A 100 -13.26 1.24 14.07
N ASP A 101 -12.51 2.35 14.13
CA ASP A 101 -13.04 3.72 14.30
C ASP A 101 -14.03 4.09 13.19
N HIS A 102 -13.72 3.72 11.95
CA HIS A 102 -14.55 4.00 10.78
C HIS A 102 -15.72 3.02 10.59
N GLY A 103 -15.89 2.04 11.49
CA GLY A 103 -16.93 1.02 11.38
C GLY A 103 -16.78 0.15 10.14
N ILE A 104 -15.54 -0.10 9.69
CA ILE A 104 -15.28 -1.00 8.57
C ILE A 104 -15.77 -2.41 8.93
N PRO A 105 -16.49 -3.09 8.02
CA PRO A 105 -16.93 -4.46 8.26
C PRO A 105 -15.74 -5.42 8.46
N ASP A 106 -16.01 -6.56 9.10
CA ASP A 106 -15.02 -7.65 9.14
C ASP A 106 -14.66 -8.13 7.73
N TYR A 107 -13.56 -8.85 7.64
CA TYR A 107 -13.00 -9.37 6.39
C TYR A 107 -14.02 -10.12 5.52
N ASN A 108 -14.81 -11.03 6.10
CA ASN A 108 -15.74 -11.82 5.31
C ASN A 108 -17.00 -11.02 4.91
N SER A 109 -17.50 -10.15 5.79
CA SER A 109 -18.58 -9.21 5.46
C SER A 109 -18.16 -8.24 4.35
N ALA A 110 -16.91 -7.78 4.35
CA ALA A 110 -16.34 -6.97 3.27
C ALA A 110 -16.26 -7.74 1.94
N ARG A 111 -15.82 -9.01 1.99
CA ARG A 111 -15.79 -9.90 0.82
C ARG A 111 -17.19 -10.05 0.22
N GLU A 112 -18.20 -10.37 1.02
CA GLU A 112 -19.58 -10.51 0.53
C GLU A 112 -20.13 -9.21 -0.06
N HIS A 113 -19.85 -8.06 0.56
CA HIS A 113 -20.27 -6.76 0.04
C HIS A 113 -19.70 -6.49 -1.37
N LEU A 114 -18.48 -6.95 -1.64
CA LEU A 114 -17.82 -6.85 -2.94
C LEU A 114 -18.16 -8.01 -3.89
N GLY A 115 -19.13 -8.86 -3.53
CA GLY A 115 -19.58 -10.00 -4.34
C GLY A 115 -18.62 -11.20 -4.33
N LEU A 116 -17.67 -11.23 -3.40
CA LEU A 116 -16.70 -12.31 -3.25
C LEU A 116 -17.22 -13.40 -2.31
N GLN A 117 -16.75 -14.63 -2.53
CA GLN A 117 -17.06 -15.76 -1.64
C GLN A 117 -16.38 -15.56 -0.28
N ARG A 118 -17.09 -15.91 0.79
CA ARG A 118 -16.51 -15.98 2.15
C ARG A 118 -15.38 -17.01 2.19
N LYS A 119 -14.37 -16.76 3.01
CA LYS A 119 -13.35 -17.74 3.38
C LYS A 119 -13.81 -18.49 4.63
N ALA A 120 -13.76 -19.83 4.59
CA ALA A 120 -14.24 -20.67 5.68
C ALA A 120 -13.13 -20.98 6.68
N THR A 121 -11.90 -21.14 6.21
CA THR A 121 -10.73 -21.44 7.05
C THR A 121 -9.56 -20.48 6.75
N PHE A 122 -8.54 -20.49 7.60
CA PHE A 122 -7.35 -19.65 7.41
C PHE A 122 -6.54 -20.09 6.18
N GLU A 123 -6.58 -21.38 5.81
CA GLU A 123 -6.00 -21.93 4.59
C GLU A 123 -6.66 -21.37 3.33
N ASP A 124 -7.95 -21.00 3.38
CA ASP A 124 -8.61 -20.37 2.24
C ASP A 124 -8.12 -18.93 2.01
N ILE A 125 -7.48 -18.29 3.00
CA ILE A 125 -6.92 -16.94 2.91
C ILE A 125 -5.53 -16.99 2.27
N THR A 126 -4.66 -17.87 2.75
CA THR A 126 -3.26 -17.94 2.33
C THR A 126 -2.70 -19.34 2.36
N THR A 127 -1.77 -19.62 1.45
CA THR A 127 -0.94 -20.83 1.43
C THR A 127 0.18 -20.81 2.48
N GLN A 128 0.45 -19.66 3.11
CA GLN A 128 1.52 -19.50 4.09
C GLN A 128 1.13 -20.06 5.47
N THR A 129 1.56 -21.28 5.77
CA THR A 129 1.22 -21.98 7.04
C THR A 129 1.59 -21.23 8.31
N TYR A 130 2.67 -20.42 8.31
CA TYR A 130 3.01 -19.57 9.44
C TYR A 130 1.97 -18.46 9.68
N LEU A 131 1.49 -17.84 8.60
CA LEU A 131 0.49 -16.77 8.68
C LEU A 131 -0.87 -17.33 9.13
N GLN A 132 -1.26 -18.51 8.63
CA GLN A 132 -2.47 -19.22 9.09
C GLN A 132 -2.46 -19.38 10.62
N ARG A 133 -1.35 -19.87 11.19
CA ARG A 133 -1.20 -20.08 12.64
C ARG A 133 -1.26 -18.77 13.43
N ILE A 134 -0.69 -17.69 12.91
CA ILE A 134 -0.78 -16.38 13.55
C ILE A 134 -2.21 -15.87 13.56
N LEU A 135 -2.89 -15.93 12.40
CA LEU A 135 -4.26 -15.48 12.27
C LEU A 135 -5.19 -16.28 13.19
N GLU A 136 -5.03 -17.61 13.24
CA GLU A 136 -5.77 -18.47 14.15
C GLU A 136 -5.51 -18.10 15.62
N ALA A 137 -4.24 -17.93 16.01
CA ALA A 137 -3.90 -17.58 17.39
C ALA A 137 -4.42 -16.20 17.82
N LEU A 138 -4.52 -15.24 16.88
CA LEU A 138 -4.95 -13.87 17.18
C LEU A 138 -6.46 -13.68 17.12
N TYR A 139 -7.13 -14.27 16.13
CA TYR A 139 -8.55 -14.04 15.86
C TYR A 139 -9.46 -15.20 16.26
N GLY A 140 -8.94 -16.42 16.30
CA GLY A 140 -9.70 -17.65 16.59
C GLY A 140 -10.68 -18.07 15.48
N ASP A 141 -11.37 -17.11 14.87
CA ASP A 141 -12.35 -17.32 13.80
C ASP A 141 -12.12 -16.35 12.63
N VAL A 142 -12.29 -16.85 11.40
CA VAL A 142 -12.08 -16.08 10.17
C VAL A 142 -13.03 -14.88 10.08
N GLY A 143 -14.25 -15.00 10.61
CA GLY A 143 -15.24 -13.92 10.64
C GLY A 143 -14.91 -12.79 11.62
N SER A 144 -13.88 -12.94 12.45
CA SER A 144 -13.43 -11.89 13.38
C SER A 144 -12.25 -11.06 12.85
N ILE A 145 -11.72 -11.40 11.67
CA ILE A 145 -10.55 -10.74 11.10
C ILE A 145 -10.89 -9.32 10.66
N ASP A 146 -10.10 -8.33 11.09
CA ASP A 146 -10.16 -6.97 10.56
C ASP A 146 -9.88 -6.99 9.04
N ALA A 147 -10.71 -6.35 8.21
CA ALA A 147 -10.59 -6.42 6.75
C ALA A 147 -9.21 -6.02 6.20
N TYR A 148 -8.51 -5.09 6.86
CA TYR A 148 -7.13 -4.70 6.52
C TYR A 148 -6.15 -5.86 6.67
N ILE A 149 -6.28 -6.64 7.76
CA ILE A 149 -5.41 -7.79 8.01
C ILE A 149 -5.78 -8.95 7.10
N GLY A 150 -7.07 -9.20 6.89
CA GLY A 150 -7.53 -10.24 5.98
C GLY A 150 -7.04 -10.00 4.55
N GLY A 151 -7.26 -8.80 4.00
CA GLY A 151 -6.83 -8.49 2.63
C GLY A 151 -5.31 -8.43 2.45
N LEU A 152 -4.54 -8.02 3.46
CA LEU A 152 -3.06 -8.12 3.42
C LEU A 152 -2.56 -9.57 3.52
N SER A 153 -3.37 -10.46 4.06
CA SER A 153 -3.00 -11.87 4.26
C SER A 153 -3.37 -12.72 3.06
N GLU A 154 -4.19 -12.25 2.14
CA GLU A 154 -4.55 -13.00 0.94
C GLU A 154 -3.33 -13.25 0.05
N ASP A 155 -3.25 -14.44 -0.54
CA ASP A 155 -2.27 -14.71 -1.60
C ASP A 155 -2.55 -13.82 -2.83
N ALA A 156 -1.48 -13.52 -3.57
CA ALA A 156 -1.53 -12.69 -4.77
C ALA A 156 -2.60 -13.16 -5.77
N HIS A 157 -3.42 -12.22 -6.22
CA HIS A 157 -4.47 -12.49 -7.20
C HIS A 157 -3.98 -12.18 -8.62
N MET A 158 -3.98 -13.20 -9.48
CA MET A 158 -3.46 -13.11 -10.86
C MET A 158 -2.01 -12.61 -10.90
N ASP A 159 -1.67 -11.72 -11.84
CA ASP A 159 -0.35 -11.10 -11.96
C ASP A 159 -0.21 -9.82 -11.10
N SER A 160 -1.00 -9.70 -10.03
CA SER A 160 -0.90 -8.56 -9.09
C SER A 160 -0.07 -8.91 -7.85
N ASN A 161 0.29 -7.89 -7.09
CA ASN A 161 0.99 -7.98 -5.79
C ASN A 161 0.03 -7.90 -4.59
N ILE A 162 -1.28 -8.01 -4.82
CA ILE A 162 -2.32 -7.87 -3.79
C ILE A 162 -3.32 -9.03 -3.87
N GLY A 163 -4.04 -9.26 -2.77
CA GLY A 163 -5.14 -10.21 -2.72
C GLY A 163 -6.38 -9.77 -3.51
N GLU A 164 -7.28 -10.73 -3.75
CA GLU A 164 -8.56 -10.55 -4.45
C GLU A 164 -9.44 -9.45 -3.82
N LEU A 165 -9.52 -9.39 -2.48
CA LEU A 165 -10.33 -8.38 -1.78
C LEU A 165 -9.84 -6.96 -2.08
N PHE A 166 -8.53 -6.74 -2.02
CA PHE A 166 -7.94 -5.43 -2.33
C PHE A 166 -8.01 -5.14 -3.82
N TYR A 167 -7.78 -6.13 -4.67
CA TYR A 167 -7.88 -6.01 -6.11
C TYR A 167 -9.26 -5.50 -6.54
N VAL A 168 -10.33 -6.17 -6.09
CA VAL A 168 -11.70 -5.79 -6.46
C VAL A 168 -12.09 -4.42 -5.89
N SER A 169 -11.74 -4.13 -4.64
CA SER A 169 -11.99 -2.81 -4.05
C SER A 169 -11.29 -1.68 -4.80
N MET A 170 -10.01 -1.87 -5.16
CA MET A 170 -9.24 -0.85 -5.88
C MET A 170 -9.75 -0.68 -7.31
N LEU A 171 -10.05 -1.79 -8.01
CA LEU A 171 -10.61 -1.74 -9.36
C LEU A 171 -11.93 -0.95 -9.39
N GLU A 172 -12.86 -1.26 -8.48
CA GLU A 172 -14.15 -0.58 -8.38
C GLU A 172 -13.98 0.92 -8.10
N GLN A 173 -13.03 1.29 -7.22
CA GLN A 173 -12.73 2.69 -6.97
C GLN A 173 -12.12 3.40 -8.19
N TYR A 174 -11.14 2.79 -8.85
CA TYR A 174 -10.45 3.37 -10.01
C TYR A 174 -11.37 3.53 -11.22
N VAL A 175 -12.24 2.55 -11.48
CA VAL A 175 -13.25 2.64 -12.54
C VAL A 175 -14.21 3.80 -12.26
N ARG A 176 -14.72 3.94 -11.03
CA ARG A 176 -15.63 5.04 -10.68
C ARG A 176 -15.00 6.42 -10.85
N ILE A 177 -13.74 6.62 -10.43
CA ILE A 177 -13.10 7.94 -10.58
C ILE A 177 -12.75 8.24 -12.03
N ARG A 178 -12.43 7.23 -12.84
CA ARG A 178 -12.20 7.40 -14.27
C ARG A 178 -13.50 7.74 -15.00
N ASP A 179 -14.51 6.89 -14.86
CA ASP A 179 -15.78 6.99 -15.60
C ASP A 179 -16.64 8.17 -15.11
N GLY A 180 -16.49 8.56 -13.84
CA GLY A 180 -17.17 9.72 -13.25
C GLY A 180 -16.48 11.06 -13.50
N ASP A 181 -15.27 11.07 -14.08
CA ASP A 181 -14.52 12.31 -14.32
C ASP A 181 -14.83 12.88 -15.72
N ARG A 182 -15.62 13.96 -15.73
CA ARG A 182 -15.89 14.73 -16.94
C ARG A 182 -14.61 15.24 -17.61
N PHE A 183 -13.54 15.46 -16.86
CA PHE A 183 -12.25 15.95 -17.34
C PHE A 183 -11.22 14.83 -17.58
N TYR A 184 -11.64 13.56 -17.53
CA TYR A 184 -10.75 12.45 -17.86
C TYR A 184 -10.13 12.67 -19.25
N PHE A 185 -8.81 12.51 -19.36
CA PHE A 185 -8.07 12.96 -20.55
C PHE A 185 -8.47 12.22 -21.83
N GLU A 186 -9.02 11.00 -21.72
CA GLU A 186 -9.53 10.24 -22.88
C GLU A 186 -11.02 10.48 -23.16
N ASN A 187 -11.71 11.30 -22.37
CA ASN A 187 -13.11 11.61 -22.62
C ASN A 187 -13.24 12.59 -23.80
N SER A 188 -13.56 12.06 -24.98
CA SER A 188 -13.72 12.85 -26.20
C SER A 188 -14.97 13.74 -26.22
N GLU A 189 -15.97 13.47 -25.37
CA GLU A 189 -17.21 14.24 -25.33
C GLU A 189 -17.03 15.64 -24.70
N ASN A 190 -15.99 15.83 -23.90
CA ASN A 190 -15.72 17.11 -23.24
C ASN A 190 -15.01 18.14 -24.14
N GLY A 191 -14.46 17.71 -25.28
CA GLY A 191 -13.74 18.56 -26.25
C GLY A 191 -12.47 19.23 -25.71
N LEU A 192 -11.86 18.72 -24.64
CA LEU A 192 -10.67 19.32 -24.01
C LEU A 192 -9.36 18.99 -24.73
N PHE A 193 -9.27 17.80 -25.31
CA PHE A 193 -8.10 17.33 -26.05
C PHE A 193 -8.49 16.88 -27.44
N ALA A 194 -7.67 17.23 -28.44
CA ALA A 194 -7.70 16.62 -29.75
C ALA A 194 -7.19 15.17 -29.69
N GLU A 195 -7.55 14.35 -30.68
CA GLU A 195 -7.12 12.94 -30.73
C GLU A 195 -5.58 12.81 -30.75
N GLU A 196 -4.90 13.73 -31.43
CA GLU A 196 -3.43 13.78 -31.45
C GLU A 196 -2.84 14.08 -30.07
N GLU A 197 -3.49 14.91 -29.26
CA GLU A 197 -3.06 15.24 -27.90
C GLU A 197 -3.27 14.06 -26.95
N VAL A 198 -4.39 13.35 -27.07
CA VAL A 198 -4.63 12.10 -26.33
C VAL A 198 -3.56 11.06 -26.67
N ASN A 199 -3.23 10.89 -27.95
CA ASN A 199 -2.18 9.97 -28.38
C ASN A 199 -0.79 10.41 -27.89
N SER A 200 -0.52 11.71 -27.84
CA SER A 200 0.72 12.23 -27.25
C SER A 200 0.81 11.98 -25.74
N ILE A 201 -0.30 12.09 -25.01
CA ILE A 201 -0.35 11.80 -23.56
C ILE A 201 -0.15 10.32 -23.31
N ARG A 202 -0.74 9.43 -24.13
CA ARG A 202 -0.53 7.97 -24.02
C ARG A 202 0.92 7.54 -24.24
N ALA A 203 1.73 8.38 -24.87
CA ALA A 203 3.14 8.09 -25.16
C ALA A 203 4.13 8.62 -24.10
N THR A 204 3.64 9.26 -23.02
CA THR A 204 4.49 9.69 -21.89
C THR A 204 4.80 8.53 -20.95
#